data_AF-A0A0Q0JNV0-F1
#
_entry.id   AF-A0A0Q0JNV0-F1
#
_cell.length_a   1.000
_cell.length_b   1.000
_cell.length_c   1.000
_cell.angle_alpha   90.00
_cell.angle_beta   90.00
_cell.angle_gamma   90.00
#
_symmetry.space_group_name_H-M   'P 1'
#
loop_
_entity.id
_entity.type
_entity.pdbx_description
1 polymer ?
#
loop_
_entity_poly.entity_id
_entity_poly.type
_entity_poly.pdbx_seq_one_letter_code
_entity_poly.pdbx_strand_id
1 'polypeptide(L)'
;VAMYPAMDSVRQAAPMVMAFLKMALIICIPFVLVFGMFDMKVVMTITFAEFALTFVDFWFQLARWVDSTILDALYGNGIGSDVPHSNFDPVFGASNAQGDLLLDFVIGAMFIALPSFWVVALGWTGMKLGSLMNGLSTATTKAEEAGGKGAGNAISVIKGKL
;
A
#
# COMPACT_ATOMS: atom_id res chain seq x y z
N VAL A 1 -8.63 -1.86 -27.82
CA VAL A 1 -9.92 -1.20 -28.15
C VAL A 1 -10.93 -1.22 -26.99
N ALA A 2 -10.81 -2.08 -25.96
CA ALA A 2 -11.72 -2.05 -24.80
C ALA A 2 -11.12 -1.45 -23.50
N MET A 3 -9.82 -1.10 -23.46
CA MET A 3 -9.18 -0.60 -22.24
C MET A 3 -9.54 0.86 -21.91
N TYR A 4 -9.67 1.72 -22.93
CA TYR A 4 -10.01 3.14 -22.75
C TYR A 4 -11.26 3.41 -21.88
N PRO A 5 -12.46 2.84 -22.18
CA PRO A 5 -13.63 3.06 -21.33
C PRO A 5 -13.52 2.42 -19.93
N ALA A 6 -12.71 1.37 -19.77
CA ALA A 6 -12.49 0.72 -18.49
C ALA A 6 -11.55 1.55 -17.59
N MET A 7 -10.49 2.14 -18.16
CA MET A 7 -9.51 2.91 -17.40
C MET A 7 -10.06 4.26 -16.94
N ASP A 8 -10.87 4.93 -17.74
CA ASP A 8 -11.56 6.15 -17.32
C ASP A 8 -12.53 5.89 -16.16
N SER A 9 -13.28 4.78 -16.24
CA SER A 9 -14.16 4.33 -15.16
C SER A 9 -13.38 4.03 -13.88
N VAL A 10 -12.20 3.40 -13.98
CA VAL A 10 -11.31 3.11 -12.84
C VAL A 10 -10.78 4.40 -12.21
N ARG A 11 -10.38 5.40 -12.99
CA ARG A 11 -9.90 6.70 -12.46
C ARG A 11 -10.97 7.43 -11.66
N GLN A 12 -12.21 7.36 -12.14
CA GLN A 12 -13.35 7.99 -11.47
C GLN A 12 -13.80 7.19 -10.24
N ALA A 13 -13.81 5.86 -10.33
CA ALA A 13 -14.22 4.98 -9.25
C ALA A 13 -13.17 4.86 -8.12
N ALA A 14 -11.87 4.90 -8.42
CA ALA A 14 -10.79 4.72 -7.46
C ALA A 14 -10.93 5.57 -6.17
N PRO A 15 -11.10 6.92 -6.25
CA PRO A 15 -11.28 7.73 -5.03
C PRO A 15 -12.60 7.43 -4.30
N MET A 16 -13.66 7.05 -5.03
CA MET A 16 -14.96 6.70 -4.42
C MET A 16 -14.87 5.39 -3.64
N VAL A 17 -14.29 4.35 -4.26
CA VAL A 17 -14.08 3.04 -3.62
C VAL A 17 -13.21 3.20 -2.38
N MET A 18 -12.15 4.02 -2.46
CA MET A 18 -11.26 4.23 -1.34
C MET A 18 -11.94 4.90 -0.15
N ALA A 19 -12.80 5.89 -0.41
CA ALA A 19 -13.61 6.51 0.63
C ALA A 19 -14.54 5.50 1.32
N PHE A 20 -15.22 4.65 0.56
CA PHE A 20 -16.05 3.58 1.13
C PHE A 20 -15.24 2.57 1.94
N LEU A 21 -14.04 2.22 1.47
CA LEU A 21 -13.17 1.24 2.12
C LEU A 21 -12.65 1.76 3.47
N LYS A 22 -12.27 3.04 3.55
CA LYS A 22 -11.92 3.70 4.81
C LYS A 22 -13.10 3.80 5.76
N MET A 23 -14.26 4.21 5.26
CA MET A 23 -15.47 4.29 6.09
C MET A 23 -15.85 2.91 6.65
N ALA A 24 -15.78 1.86 5.84
CA ALA A 24 -16.01 0.49 6.27
C ALA A 24 -14.99 0.06 7.33
N LEU A 25 -13.70 0.38 7.15
CA LEU A 25 -12.66 0.02 8.11
C LEU A 25 -12.88 0.73 9.46
N ILE A 26 -13.15 2.04 9.46
CA ILE A 26 -13.43 2.84 10.66
C ILE A 26 -14.64 2.28 11.43
N ILE A 27 -15.72 1.91 10.72
CA ILE A 27 -16.90 1.30 11.35
C ILE A 27 -16.56 -0.06 11.97
N CYS A 28 -15.67 -0.83 11.36
CA CYS A 28 -15.23 -2.13 11.87
C CYS A 28 -14.30 -2.04 13.09
N ILE A 29 -13.56 -0.94 13.28
CA ILE A 29 -12.61 -0.77 14.40
C ILE A 29 -13.19 -1.17 15.76
N PRO A 30 -14.33 -0.60 16.23
CA PRO A 30 -14.87 -0.95 17.54
C PRO A 30 -15.22 -2.44 17.65
N PHE A 31 -15.76 -3.05 16.60
CA PHE A 31 -16.10 -4.47 16.59
C PHE A 31 -14.84 -5.35 16.71
N VAL A 32 -13.80 -5.04 15.92
CA VAL A 32 -12.54 -5.80 15.94
C VAL A 32 -11.84 -5.65 17.29
N LEU A 33 -11.86 -4.47 17.92
CA LEU A 33 -11.27 -4.27 19.24
C LEU A 33 -11.99 -5.05 20.34
N VAL A 34 -13.33 -5.09 20.30
CA VAL A 34 -14.12 -5.85 21.27
C VAL A 34 -13.88 -7.35 21.11
N PHE A 35 -13.92 -7.89 19.88
CA PHE A 35 -13.62 -9.30 19.63
C PHE A 35 -12.16 -9.66 19.94
N GLY A 36 -11.24 -8.71 19.74
CA GLY A 36 -9.82 -8.84 20.08
C GLY A 36 -9.49 -8.61 21.55
N MET A 37 -10.49 -8.43 22.43
CA MET A 37 -10.32 -8.14 23.87
C MET A 37 -9.34 -7.00 24.15
N PHE A 38 -9.25 -6.00 23.27
CA PHE A 38 -8.28 -4.90 23.35
C PHE A 38 -6.80 -5.34 23.43
N ASP A 39 -6.44 -6.48 22.83
CA ASP A 39 -5.02 -6.88 22.73
C ASP A 39 -4.22 -5.83 21.94
N MET A 40 -3.06 -5.46 22.48
CA MET A 40 -2.12 -4.54 21.84
C MET A 40 -1.72 -4.99 20.43
N LYS A 41 -1.63 -6.31 20.18
CA LYS A 41 -1.37 -6.83 18.82
C LYS A 41 -2.48 -6.46 17.84
N VAL A 42 -3.73 -6.52 18.28
CA VAL A 42 -4.90 -6.19 17.45
C VAL A 42 -4.94 -4.68 17.19
N VAL A 43 -4.72 -3.86 18.22
CA VAL A 43 -4.65 -2.39 18.09
C VAL A 43 -3.57 -1.96 17.09
N MET A 44 -2.38 -2.55 17.20
CA MET A 44 -1.27 -2.28 16.28
C MET A 44 -1.62 -2.67 14.84
N THR A 45 -2.26 -3.83 14.65
CA THR A 45 -2.64 -4.31 13.33
C THR A 45 -3.66 -3.38 12.65
N ILE A 46 -4.66 -2.89 13.40
CA ILE A 46 -5.65 -1.92 12.89
C ILE A 46 -4.96 -0.61 12.49
N THR A 47 -4.04 -0.12 13.32
CA THR A 47 -3.29 1.13 13.03
C THR A 47 -2.46 1.01 11.77
N PHE A 48 -1.78 -0.13 11.58
CA PHE A 48 -1.05 -0.42 10.34
C PHE A 48 -1.97 -0.56 9.13
N ALA A 49 -3.17 -1.15 9.30
CA ALA A 49 -4.15 -1.24 8.23
C ALA A 49 -4.69 0.14 7.81
N GLU A 50 -5.02 1.01 8.78
CA GLU A 50 -5.42 2.40 8.53
C GLU A 50 -4.33 3.22 7.82
N PHE A 51 -3.08 3.06 8.27
CA PHE A 51 -1.93 3.69 7.62
C PHE A 51 -1.75 3.17 6.19
N ALA A 52 -1.80 1.86 5.99
CA ALA A 52 -1.66 1.23 4.68
C ALA A 52 -2.70 1.77 3.70
N LEU A 53 -3.97 1.80 4.12
CA LEU A 53 -5.06 2.34 3.33
C LEU A 53 -4.87 3.84 3.07
N THR A 54 -4.61 4.65 4.09
CA THR A 54 -4.46 6.10 3.90
C THR A 54 -3.32 6.46 2.95
N PHE A 55 -2.25 5.67 2.93
CA PHE A 55 -1.15 5.88 1.99
C PHE A 55 -1.50 5.49 0.55
N VAL A 56 -2.53 4.66 0.31
CA VAL A 56 -3.02 4.40 -1.06
C VAL A 56 -3.58 5.67 -1.71
N ASP A 57 -4.19 6.58 -0.94
CA ASP A 57 -4.64 7.88 -1.50
C ASP A 57 -3.50 8.75 -1.97
N PHE A 58 -2.34 8.67 -1.32
CA PHE A 58 -1.15 9.37 -1.78
C PHE A 58 -0.76 8.88 -3.19
N TRP A 59 -0.80 7.58 -3.46
CA TRP A 59 -0.54 7.04 -4.80
C TRP A 59 -1.55 7.53 -5.84
N PHE A 60 -2.84 7.61 -5.50
CA PHE A 60 -3.85 8.15 -6.42
C PHE A 60 -3.66 9.65 -6.68
N GLN A 61 -3.27 10.42 -5.67
CA GLN A 61 -2.95 11.84 -5.83
C GLN A 61 -1.69 12.04 -6.66
N LEU A 62 -0.65 11.21 -6.44
CA LEU A 62 0.55 11.21 -7.27
C LEU A 62 0.22 10.87 -8.72
N ALA A 63 -0.61 9.85 -8.96
CA ALA A 63 -1.03 9.48 -10.32
C ALA A 63 -1.77 10.63 -11.03
N ARG A 64 -2.70 11.31 -10.34
CA ARG A 64 -3.36 12.51 -10.88
C ARG A 64 -2.39 13.67 -11.10
N TRP A 65 -1.45 13.87 -10.19
CA TRP A 65 -0.45 14.93 -10.31
C TRP A 65 0.44 14.69 -11.54
N VAL A 66 1.01 13.49 -11.69
CA VAL A 66 1.85 13.14 -12.84
C VAL A 66 1.09 13.31 -14.15
N ASP A 67 -0.18 12.89 -14.23
CA ASP A 67 -1.01 13.11 -15.42
C ASP A 67 -1.12 14.60 -15.76
N SER A 68 -1.43 15.45 -14.78
CA SER A 68 -1.53 16.90 -15.00
C SER A 68 -0.18 17.57 -15.32
N THR A 69 0.89 17.15 -14.65
CA THR A 69 2.23 17.76 -14.78
C THR A 69 2.96 17.28 -16.04
N ILE A 70 2.77 16.03 -16.46
CA ILE A 70 3.31 15.55 -17.74
C ILE A 70 2.55 16.17 -18.90
N LEU A 71 1.22 16.31 -18.82
CA LEU A 71 0.46 17.01 -19.85
C LEU A 71 0.83 18.50 -19.92
N ASP A 72 1.07 19.16 -18.78
CA ASP A 72 1.59 20.54 -18.76
C ASP A 72 3.05 20.61 -19.24
N ALA A 73 3.91 19.62 -18.97
CA ALA A 73 5.27 19.60 -19.49
C ALA A 73 5.36 19.26 -20.98
N LEU A 74 4.43 18.46 -21.50
CA LEU A 74 4.34 18.07 -22.92
C LEU A 74 3.57 19.08 -23.77
N TYR A 75 2.58 19.78 -23.20
CA TYR A 75 1.68 20.70 -23.92
C TYR A 75 1.58 22.12 -23.32
N GLY A 76 2.25 22.40 -22.21
CA GLY A 76 2.09 23.62 -21.40
C GLY A 76 3.39 24.39 -21.18
N ASN A 77 3.93 24.98 -22.26
CA ASN A 77 4.33 26.39 -22.36
C ASN A 77 5.09 26.62 -23.67
N GLY A 78 4.32 26.78 -24.75
CA GLY A 78 4.75 27.47 -25.96
C GLY A 78 3.64 28.40 -26.39
N ILE A 79 3.85 29.71 -26.22
CA ILE A 79 3.02 30.74 -26.86
C ILE A 79 3.12 30.52 -28.37
N GLY A 80 2.02 30.07 -29.00
CA GLY A 80 1.89 29.95 -30.46
C GLY A 80 1.94 28.53 -31.01
N SER A 81 0.95 28.23 -31.88
CA SER A 81 0.75 27.03 -32.72
C SER A 81 0.07 25.80 -32.08
N ASP A 82 -1.23 25.70 -32.43
CA ASP A 82 -1.98 24.46 -32.70
C ASP A 82 -2.33 23.55 -31.52
N VAL A 83 -3.41 23.96 -30.86
CA VAL A 83 -4.35 23.06 -30.18
C VAL A 83 -4.80 21.92 -31.13
N PRO A 84 -4.53 20.63 -30.85
CA PRO A 84 -5.06 19.54 -31.65
C PRO A 84 -6.47 19.18 -31.16
N HIS A 85 -7.37 20.16 -31.21
CA HIS A 85 -8.81 19.93 -31.13
C HIS A 85 -9.46 20.51 -32.37
N SER A 86 -9.16 19.90 -33.52
CA SER A 86 -9.98 20.02 -34.72
C SER A 86 -9.90 18.74 -35.53
N ASN A 87 -10.95 17.93 -35.36
CA ASN A 87 -11.73 17.32 -36.42
C ASN A 87 -11.00 16.54 -37.53
N PHE A 88 -11.12 15.22 -37.43
CA PHE A 88 -11.28 14.26 -38.54
C PHE A 88 -10.13 14.15 -39.56
N ASP A 89 -9.14 13.30 -39.25
CA ASP A 89 -8.34 12.61 -40.28
C ASP A 89 -8.28 11.08 -39.98
N PRO A 90 -8.89 10.22 -40.81
CA PRO A 90 -8.89 8.76 -40.65
C PRO A 90 -7.51 8.09 -40.69
N VAL A 91 -6.48 8.77 -41.21
CA VAL A 91 -5.15 8.17 -41.43
C VAL A 91 -4.25 8.25 -40.18
N PHE A 92 -4.51 9.18 -39.27
CA PHE A 92 -3.79 9.27 -37.98
C PHE A 92 -4.33 8.33 -36.90
N GLY A 93 -5.49 7.68 -37.13
CA GLY A 93 -6.04 6.69 -36.19
C GLY A 93 -5.23 5.38 -36.11
N ALA A 94 -4.44 5.06 -37.14
CA ALA A 94 -3.61 3.85 -37.18
C ALA A 94 -2.22 4.03 -36.54
N SER A 95 -1.66 5.24 -36.54
CA SER A 95 -0.34 5.54 -35.95
C SER A 95 -0.41 5.84 -34.45
N ASN A 96 -1.56 6.31 -33.96
CA ASN A 96 -1.79 6.57 -32.54
C ASN A 96 -2.16 5.33 -31.73
N ALA A 97 -2.42 4.18 -32.35
CA ALA A 97 -2.73 2.94 -31.63
C ALA A 97 -1.62 2.52 -30.66
N GLN A 98 -0.35 2.81 -30.97
CA GLN A 98 0.78 2.50 -30.08
C GLN A 98 0.94 3.53 -28.96
N GLY A 99 0.70 4.81 -29.24
CA GLY A 99 0.70 5.88 -28.22
C GLY A 99 -0.48 5.79 -27.26
N ASP A 100 -1.64 5.38 -27.77
CA ASP A 100 -2.87 5.13 -27.00
C ASP A 100 -2.72 3.89 -26.10
N LEU A 101 -2.14 2.80 -26.63
CA LEU A 101 -1.77 1.63 -25.83
C LEU A 101 -0.71 1.95 -24.76
N LEU A 102 0.27 2.80 -25.07
CA LEU A 102 1.28 3.24 -24.11
C LEU A 102 0.64 4.08 -22.99
N LEU A 103 -0.27 4.99 -23.34
CA LEU A 103 -0.98 5.85 -22.39
C LEU A 103 -1.88 5.02 -21.47
N ASP A 104 -2.64 4.07 -22.00
CA ASP A 104 -3.45 3.12 -21.21
C ASP A 104 -2.58 2.25 -20.29
N PHE A 105 -1.41 1.81 -20.77
CA PHE A 105 -0.45 1.06 -19.96
C PHE A 105 0.13 1.88 -18.81
N VAL A 106 0.51 3.13 -19.08
CA VAL A 106 1.06 4.04 -18.07
C VAL A 106 -0.01 4.38 -17.03
N ILE A 107 -1.24 4.73 -17.44
CA ILE A 107 -2.34 4.99 -16.51
C ILE A 107 -2.66 3.73 -15.69
N GLY A 108 -2.69 2.55 -16.32
CA GLY A 108 -2.87 1.26 -15.65
C GLY A 108 -1.78 0.99 -14.61
N ALA A 109 -0.52 1.26 -14.95
CA ALA A 109 0.59 1.11 -14.02
C ALA A 109 0.46 2.07 -12.82
N MET A 110 0.05 3.32 -13.05
CA MET A 110 -0.04 4.33 -11.99
C MET A 110 -1.23 4.12 -11.05
N PHE A 111 -2.41 3.76 -11.56
CA PHE A 111 -3.62 3.59 -10.75
C PHE A 111 -3.81 2.18 -10.21
N ILE A 112 -3.21 1.16 -10.82
CA ILE A 112 -3.38 -0.25 -10.40
C ILE A 112 -2.07 -0.82 -9.87
N ALA A 113 -0.98 -0.76 -10.65
CA ALA A 113 0.26 -1.43 -10.27
C ALA A 113 0.93 -0.79 -9.04
N LEU A 114 1.01 0.54 -8.95
CA LEU A 114 1.63 1.22 -7.80
C LEU A 114 0.87 1.00 -6.47
N PRO A 115 -0.46 1.21 -6.39
CA PRO A 115 -1.21 0.91 -5.17
C PRO A 115 -1.19 -0.57 -4.80
N SER A 116 -1.31 -1.47 -5.78
CA SER A 116 -1.29 -2.91 -5.50
C SER A 116 0.09 -3.37 -5.02
N PHE A 117 1.18 -2.86 -5.59
CA PHE A 117 2.53 -3.10 -5.12
C PHE A 117 2.69 -2.69 -3.65
N TRP A 118 2.21 -1.49 -3.28
CA TRP A 118 2.26 -1.01 -1.90
C TRP A 118 1.53 -1.95 -0.92
N VAL A 119 0.29 -2.32 -1.24
CA VAL A 119 -0.52 -3.19 -0.38
C VAL A 119 0.10 -4.58 -0.24
N VAL A 120 0.59 -5.15 -1.35
CA VAL A 120 1.26 -6.47 -1.35
C VAL A 120 2.58 -6.43 -0.56
N ALA A 121 3.39 -5.39 -0.74
CA ALA A 121 4.66 -5.22 -0.03
C ALA A 121 4.46 -5.09 1.48
N LEU A 122 3.43 -4.34 1.91
CA LEU A 122 3.06 -4.25 3.33
C LEU A 122 2.54 -5.58 3.87
N GLY A 123 1.71 -6.30 3.12
CA GLY A 123 1.27 -7.65 3.50
C GLY A 123 2.43 -8.61 3.70
N TRP A 124 3.40 -8.59 2.78
CA TRP A 124 4.61 -9.41 2.87
C TRP A 124 5.49 -9.03 4.08
N THR A 125 5.68 -7.74 4.31
CA THR A 125 6.44 -7.21 5.44
C THR A 125 5.78 -7.58 6.78
N GLY A 126 4.45 -7.46 6.88
CA GLY A 126 3.69 -7.85 8.06
C GLY A 126 3.86 -9.32 8.43
N MET A 127 3.80 -10.23 7.45
CA MET A 127 4.03 -11.66 7.67
C MET A 127 5.45 -11.95 8.19
N LYS A 128 6.46 -11.29 7.64
CA LYS A 128 7.86 -11.47 8.06
C LYS A 128 8.12 -10.87 9.45
N LEU A 129 7.62 -9.67 9.75
CA LEU A 129 7.74 -9.07 11.08
C LEU A 129 7.07 -9.94 12.15
N GLY A 130 5.88 -10.49 11.86
CA GLY A 130 5.20 -11.41 12.78
C GLY A 130 6.04 -12.66 13.07
N SER A 131 6.66 -13.25 12.04
CA SER A 131 7.55 -14.41 12.22
C SER A 131 8.81 -14.09 13.03
N LEU A 132 9.41 -12.91 12.82
CA LEU A 132 10.59 -12.45 13.56
C LEU A 132 10.27 -12.15 15.01
N MET A 133 9.14 -11.51 15.31
CA MET A 133 8.72 -11.23 16.69
C MET A 133 8.43 -12.51 17.47
N ASN A 134 7.80 -13.51 16.84
CA ASN A 134 7.61 -14.83 17.48
C ASN A 134 8.95 -15.54 17.73
N GLY A 135 9.88 -15.45 16.78
CA GLY A 135 11.24 -15.96 16.94
C GLY A 135 12.01 -15.28 18.07
N LEU A 136 11.93 -13.95 18.16
CA LEU A 136 12.56 -13.15 19.21
C LEU A 136 11.95 -13.45 20.59
N SER A 137 10.62 -13.50 20.69
CA SER A 137 9.94 -13.89 21.93
C SER A 137 10.39 -15.27 22.40
N THR A 138 10.48 -16.23 21.49
CA THR A 138 10.95 -17.59 21.81
C THR A 138 12.42 -17.59 22.25
N ALA A 139 13.26 -16.79 21.60
CA ALA A 139 14.67 -16.66 21.96
C ALA A 139 14.84 -15.99 23.33
N THR A 140 14.06 -14.95 23.64
CA THR A 140 14.05 -14.28 24.94
C THR A 140 13.59 -15.22 26.04
N THR A 141 12.51 -15.98 25.86
CA THR A 141 12.06 -16.97 26.86
C THR A 141 13.10 -18.06 27.08
N LYS A 142 13.76 -18.56 26.02
CA LYS A 142 14.86 -19.52 26.14
C LYS A 142 16.08 -18.93 26.86
N ALA A 143 16.40 -17.65 26.62
CA ALA A 143 17.47 -16.95 27.31
C ALA A 143 17.14 -16.70 28.78
N GLU A 144 15.89 -16.39 29.11
CA GLU A 144 15.38 -16.24 30.47
C GLU A 144 15.44 -17.57 31.22
N GLU A 145 14.99 -18.67 30.62
CA GLU A 145 15.11 -20.02 31.21
C GLU A 145 16.58 -20.44 31.40
N ALA A 146 17.45 -20.15 30.43
CA ALA A 146 18.88 -20.44 30.54
C ALA A 146 19.55 -19.59 31.64
N GLY A 147 19.19 -18.31 31.75
CA GLY A 147 19.63 -17.42 32.81
C GLY A 147 19.13 -17.85 34.19
N GLY A 148 17.87 -18.28 34.30
CA GLY A 148 17.28 -18.81 35.53
C GLY A 148 17.91 -20.12 35.98
N LYS A 149 18.19 -21.05 35.06
CA LYS A 149 18.95 -22.28 35.36
C LYS A 149 20.40 -22.00 35.73
N GLY A 150 21.05 -21.02 35.08
CA GLY A 150 22.40 -20.58 35.40
C GLY A 150 22.51 -19.93 36.77
N ALA A 151 21.58 -19.03 37.10
CA ALA A 151 21.47 -18.41 38.42
C ALA A 151 21.14 -19.46 39.51
N GLY A 152 20.24 -20.40 39.21
CA GLY A 152 19.91 -21.52 40.11
C GLY A 152 21.11 -22.41 40.41
N ASN A 153 21.93 -22.73 39.40
CA ASN A 153 23.17 -23.49 39.59
C ASN A 153 24.24 -22.70 40.34
N ALA A 154 24.35 -21.39 40.11
CA ALA A 154 25.29 -20.55 40.87
C ALA A 154 24.88 -20.48 42.36
N ILE A 155 23.59 -20.32 42.64
CA ILE A 155 23.05 -20.29 44.00
C ILE A 155 23.22 -21.66 44.69
N SER A 156 23.01 -22.77 43.99
CA SER A 156 23.21 -24.11 44.57
C SER A 156 24.67 -24.41 44.87
N VAL A 157 25.61 -23.97 44.03
CA VAL A 157 27.06 -24.07 44.28
C VAL A 157 27.49 -23.21 45.48
N ILE A 158 26.95 -22.00 45.61
CA ILE A 158 27.23 -21.13 46.77
C ILE A 158 26.68 -21.74 48.06
N LYS A 159 25.46 -22.29 48.01
CA LYS A 159 24.79 -22.89 49.17
C LYS A 159 25.41 -24.23 49.59
N GLY A 160 26.00 -24.98 48.66
CA GLY A 160 26.73 -26.22 48.94
C GLY A 160 28.17 -26.00 49.43
N LYS A 161 28.69 -24.77 49.39
CA LYS A 161 30.01 -24.39 49.93
C LYS A 161 29.96 -23.75 51.32
N LEU A 162 28.77 -23.44 51.84
CA LEU A 162 28.50 -22.98 53.21
C LEU A 162 28.19 -24.18 54.11
#